data_AF-Q8S5U2-F1
#
_entry.id   AF-Q8S5U2-F1
#
_cell.length_a   1.000
_cell.length_b   1.000
_cell.length_c   1.000
_cell.angle_alpha   90.00
_cell.angle_beta   90.00
_cell.angle_gamma   90.00
#
_symmetry.space_group_name_H-M   'P 1'
#
loop_
_entity.id
_entity.type
_entity.pdbx_description
1 polymer ?
#
loop_
_entity_poly.entity_id
_entity_poly.type
_entity_poly.pdbx_seq_one_letter_code
_entity_poly.pdbx_strand_id
1 'polypeptide(L)'
;MIGDGSRFEDQDEYCKFMAMKFSSEDEGFAFYNQYAKEKGFSVRKDYSRRDRFSGLIFHKRFTCSREGFRKEVYMDYSGRTREPRALTHCGCNAHFEIKLDEIKGHWYVTRFVADHNHPLCKADEVAFLRSHRRITPAQQAKLVELRDLGLHQHQVMDVIERDHGGFEGAGFVTRDLYNFFVKMKKKRIDGGDADRVIKYMQARQKDDMDFYYEYETDEAGCLKRLFWADPQSRIDYDAFGDVVVFDSTYRVNKYNLPFIPFVGVNHHGSTVIFGCAVVSDERVGTYEWVLKQFLSCMCQKHPKSVITDGDNAMRRAILLVFPNSDHRLCTWHIEQNMARNLSPTMLSDFRVLVHAPLEEDEFERKWVEFKVKHKVSDENRWLNRMYNLRKKWAAAYTKGRVFLGMKSNQRSESLNSKLHRLLDRKMSLVILIEHYEHCLSRMRHQEAELDAKASQSVPFTSNDSTLIEKDAARVFTPKIFKKVKVELYMGMNWEVIDTIEEDNCVRYGSIYTWSDQMERYRLLRCLGSEAFFKSSMTEESTVKVMKMLENLMLEEDSSENYENFDIEFGYVVGQSSRNDIESGDMVLDPTQIVPKGAPTKRMRGFLEKRK
;
A
#
# COMPACT_ATOMS: atom_id res chain seq x y z
N MET A 1 -46.18 48.36 -28.11
CA MET A 1 -44.99 49.22 -28.09
C MET A 1 -44.03 48.66 -27.04
N ILE A 2 -43.16 47.75 -27.44
CA ILE A 2 -42.03 47.25 -26.64
C ILE A 2 -40.89 47.19 -27.66
N GLY A 3 -40.05 48.22 -27.68
CA GLY A 3 -39.06 48.37 -28.73
C GLY A 3 -38.41 49.74 -28.64
N ASP A 4 -37.52 49.90 -27.67
CA ASP A 4 -36.41 50.86 -27.74
C ASP A 4 -35.35 50.65 -26.63
N GLY A 5 -35.72 50.01 -25.50
CA GLY A 5 -34.82 49.89 -24.35
C GLY A 5 -33.48 49.17 -24.58
N SER A 6 -33.44 48.11 -25.41
CA SER A 6 -32.21 47.31 -25.58
C SER A 6 -31.11 48.04 -26.37
N ARG A 7 -31.47 48.96 -27.27
CA ARG A 7 -30.52 49.61 -28.18
C ARG A 7 -29.79 50.79 -27.52
N PHE A 8 -30.40 51.40 -26.50
CA PHE A 8 -29.78 52.45 -25.69
C PHE A 8 -28.82 51.88 -24.63
N GLU A 9 -29.12 50.70 -24.05
CA GLU A 9 -28.23 50.00 -23.11
C GLU A 9 -26.91 49.58 -23.77
N ASP A 10 -26.95 49.06 -25.00
CA ASP A 10 -25.75 48.62 -25.74
C ASP A 10 -24.79 49.79 -26.09
N GLN A 11 -25.34 51.00 -26.31
CA GLN A 11 -24.55 52.19 -26.64
C GLN A 11 -23.84 52.76 -25.41
N ASP A 12 -24.49 52.74 -24.24
CA ASP A 12 -23.91 53.18 -22.96
C ASP A 12 -22.84 52.20 -22.47
N GLU A 13 -23.09 50.89 -22.59
CA GLU A 13 -22.09 49.84 -22.31
C GLU A 13 -20.82 50.02 -23.17
N TYR A 14 -20.99 50.30 -24.47
CA TYR A 14 -19.87 50.55 -25.38
C TYR A 14 -19.03 51.76 -24.93
N CYS A 15 -19.68 52.91 -24.68
CA CYS A 15 -18.98 54.11 -24.23
C CYS A 15 -18.25 53.89 -22.91
N LYS A 16 -18.88 53.20 -21.97
CA LYS A 16 -18.30 52.85 -20.67
C LYS A 16 -17.06 51.97 -20.82
N PHE A 17 -17.12 50.93 -21.65
CA PHE A 17 -16.00 49.98 -21.80
C PHE A 17 -14.83 50.60 -22.56
N MET A 18 -15.10 51.43 -23.57
CA MET A 18 -14.05 52.15 -24.31
C MET A 18 -13.25 53.12 -23.44
N ALA A 19 -13.82 53.61 -22.32
CA ALA A 19 -13.14 54.48 -21.37
C ALA A 19 -12.30 53.72 -20.32
N MET A 20 -12.43 52.39 -20.24
CA MET A 20 -11.75 51.58 -19.22
C MET A 20 -10.26 51.43 -19.51
N LYS A 21 -9.50 51.33 -18.42
CA LYS A 21 -8.07 51.09 -18.41
C LYS A 21 -7.76 49.98 -17.43
N PHE A 22 -6.78 49.14 -17.76
CA PHE A 22 -6.35 48.02 -16.95
C PHE A 22 -4.85 48.10 -16.70
N SER A 23 -4.42 47.68 -15.52
CA SER A 23 -3.00 47.58 -15.16
C SER A 23 -2.29 46.43 -15.88
N SER A 24 -3.04 45.40 -16.31
CA SER A 24 -2.48 44.20 -16.94
C SER A 24 -3.43 43.55 -17.96
N GLU A 25 -2.88 42.68 -18.82
CA GLU A 25 -3.68 41.81 -19.72
C GLU A 25 -4.69 40.98 -18.92
N ASP A 26 -4.25 40.41 -17.79
CA ASP A 26 -5.06 39.47 -17.02
C ASP A 26 -6.24 40.17 -16.32
N GLU A 27 -6.07 41.43 -15.91
CA GLU A 27 -7.16 42.26 -15.41
C GLU A 27 -8.20 42.54 -16.51
N GLY A 28 -7.75 42.92 -17.71
CA GLY A 28 -8.65 43.11 -18.86
C GLY A 28 -9.38 41.83 -19.27
N PHE A 29 -8.72 40.68 -19.18
CA PHE A 29 -9.36 39.37 -19.38
C PHE A 29 -10.37 39.04 -18.28
N ALA A 30 -10.01 39.29 -17.01
CA ALA A 30 -10.90 39.04 -15.87
C ALA A 30 -12.17 39.87 -15.97
N PHE A 31 -12.04 41.14 -16.35
CA PHE A 31 -13.18 42.03 -16.62
C PHE A 31 -14.10 41.45 -17.71
N TYR A 32 -13.56 41.14 -18.89
CA TYR A 32 -14.38 40.65 -19.99
C TYR A 32 -14.98 39.26 -19.69
N ASN A 33 -14.27 38.41 -18.94
CA ASN A 33 -14.79 37.12 -18.52
C ASN A 33 -15.92 37.26 -17.47
N GLN A 34 -15.86 38.27 -16.61
CA GLN A 34 -16.95 38.60 -15.68
C GLN A 34 -18.17 39.11 -16.43
N TYR A 35 -17.99 40.05 -17.37
CA TYR A 35 -19.06 40.49 -18.29
C TYR A 35 -19.69 39.29 -19.02
N ALA A 36 -18.87 38.37 -19.53
CA ALA A 36 -19.35 37.16 -20.19
C ALA A 36 -20.09 36.20 -19.25
N LYS A 37 -19.72 36.18 -17.97
CA LYS A 37 -20.43 35.39 -16.94
C LYS A 37 -21.83 35.95 -16.72
N GLU A 38 -21.96 37.27 -16.60
CA GLU A 38 -23.23 37.96 -16.39
C GLU A 38 -24.17 37.82 -17.60
N LYS A 39 -23.64 37.95 -18.82
CA LYS A 39 -24.43 37.80 -20.06
C LYS A 39 -24.66 36.33 -20.47
N GLY A 40 -23.91 35.37 -19.92
CA GLY A 40 -24.13 33.94 -20.15
C GLY A 40 -23.41 33.34 -21.37
N PHE A 41 -22.17 33.73 -21.64
CA PHE A 41 -21.33 33.10 -22.66
C PHE A 41 -19.91 32.78 -22.17
N SER A 42 -19.20 31.95 -22.92
CA SER A 42 -17.83 31.57 -22.61
C SER A 42 -16.82 32.35 -23.46
N VAL A 43 -15.70 32.77 -22.87
CA VAL A 43 -14.64 33.53 -23.52
C VAL A 43 -13.47 32.63 -23.93
N ARG A 44 -12.85 32.94 -25.07
CA ARG A 44 -11.55 32.39 -25.51
C ARG A 44 -10.55 33.52 -25.70
N LYS A 45 -9.29 33.26 -25.34
CA LYS A 45 -8.17 34.09 -25.79
C LYS A 45 -7.86 33.71 -27.25
N ASP A 46 -8.01 34.67 -28.15
CA ASP A 46 -7.73 34.51 -29.58
C ASP A 46 -6.27 34.88 -29.86
N TYR A 47 -5.98 35.78 -30.82
CA TYR A 47 -4.61 36.16 -31.13
C TYR A 47 -4.04 37.21 -30.17
N SER A 48 -2.71 37.22 -30.11
CA SER A 48 -1.91 38.33 -29.59
C SER A 48 -0.93 38.84 -30.60
N ARG A 49 -0.69 40.15 -30.59
CA ARG A 49 0.45 40.75 -31.28
C ARG A 49 1.53 41.06 -30.26
N ARG A 50 2.76 40.73 -30.62
CA ARG A 50 3.97 41.01 -29.86
C ARG A 50 4.83 41.98 -30.64
N ASP A 51 5.48 42.89 -29.94
CA ASP A 51 6.49 43.74 -30.53
C ASP A 51 7.68 42.86 -30.97
N ARG A 52 8.25 43.19 -32.13
CA ARG A 52 9.26 42.34 -32.78
C ARG A 52 10.61 42.42 -32.08
N PHE A 53 10.90 43.50 -31.36
CA PHE A 53 12.20 43.75 -30.75
C PHE A 53 12.23 43.36 -29.27
N SER A 54 11.20 43.75 -28.52
CA SER A 54 11.07 43.49 -27.08
C SER A 54 10.39 42.14 -26.76
N GLY A 55 9.66 41.56 -27.73
CA GLY A 55 8.86 40.36 -27.51
C GLY A 55 7.63 40.58 -26.60
N LEU A 56 7.41 41.80 -26.12
CA LEU A 56 6.30 42.16 -25.25
C LEU A 56 4.97 42.11 -26.02
N ILE A 57 3.94 41.60 -25.37
CA ILE A 57 2.59 41.60 -25.93
C ILE A 57 2.03 43.02 -25.78
N PHE A 58 1.59 43.61 -26.89
CA PHE A 58 0.99 44.96 -26.90
C PHE A 58 -0.47 44.97 -27.37
N HIS A 59 -1.01 43.86 -27.91
CA HIS A 59 -2.40 43.77 -28.37
C HIS A 59 -2.95 42.36 -28.11
N LYS A 60 -4.15 42.30 -27.53
CA LYS A 60 -4.87 41.06 -27.21
C LYS A 60 -6.31 41.13 -27.65
N ARG A 61 -6.82 40.03 -28.20
CA ARG A 61 -8.23 39.85 -28.55
C ARG A 61 -8.83 38.69 -27.77
N PHE A 62 -10.00 38.92 -27.19
CA PHE A 62 -10.81 37.90 -26.52
C PHE A 62 -12.13 37.74 -27.28
N THR A 63 -12.51 36.51 -27.62
CA THR A 63 -13.69 36.21 -28.45
C THR A 63 -14.67 35.30 -27.75
N CYS A 64 -15.92 35.27 -28.22
CA CYS A 64 -16.89 34.26 -27.81
C CYS A 64 -16.38 32.85 -28.16
N SER A 65 -16.69 31.85 -27.33
CA SER A 65 -16.31 30.46 -27.57
C SER A 65 -16.91 29.84 -28.82
N ARG A 66 -17.95 30.47 -29.39
CA ARG A 66 -18.62 30.04 -30.63
C ARG A 66 -18.13 30.80 -31.88
N GLU A 67 -17.07 31.60 -31.75
CA GLU A 67 -16.47 32.35 -32.85
C GLU A 67 -15.79 31.43 -33.88
N GLY A 68 -15.83 31.85 -35.15
CA GLY A 68 -15.31 31.14 -36.31
C GLY A 68 -16.14 29.92 -36.72
N PHE A 69 -15.58 29.07 -37.59
CA PHE A 69 -16.17 27.82 -38.04
C PHE A 69 -15.14 26.69 -37.94
N ARG A 70 -15.61 25.44 -37.81
CA ARG A 70 -14.72 24.28 -37.76
C ARG A 70 -14.12 24.06 -39.16
N LYS A 71 -12.78 23.97 -39.24
CA LYS A 71 -12.07 23.74 -40.52
C LYS A 71 -12.48 22.41 -41.16
N GLU A 72 -12.54 22.38 -42.49
CA GLU A 72 -12.93 21.22 -43.29
C GLU A 72 -12.08 19.97 -43.04
N VAL A 73 -10.78 20.15 -42.77
CA VAL A 73 -9.85 19.05 -42.40
C VAL A 73 -10.31 18.27 -41.15
N TYR A 74 -11.14 18.88 -40.30
CA TYR A 74 -11.72 18.22 -39.13
C TYR A 74 -13.14 17.69 -39.36
N MET A 75 -13.67 17.82 -40.57
CA MET A 75 -14.94 17.25 -41.02
C MET A 75 -14.77 15.90 -41.74
N ASP A 76 -13.57 15.64 -42.29
CA ASP A 76 -13.23 14.32 -42.85
C ASP A 76 -13.14 13.25 -41.74
N TYR A 77 -13.94 12.20 -41.91
CA TYR A 77 -14.07 11.09 -40.98
C TYR A 77 -13.41 9.80 -41.48
N SER A 78 -12.77 9.81 -42.64
CA SER A 78 -12.06 8.65 -43.15
C SER A 78 -10.98 8.19 -42.14
N GLY A 79 -11.06 6.93 -41.72
CA GLY A 79 -10.06 6.30 -40.82
C GLY A 79 -10.13 6.67 -39.34
N ARG A 80 -11.16 7.38 -38.85
CA ARG A 80 -11.29 7.71 -37.41
C ARG A 80 -12.19 6.71 -36.66
N THR A 81 -11.73 6.26 -35.49
CA THR A 81 -12.44 5.29 -34.62
C THR A 81 -13.33 5.92 -33.55
N ARG A 82 -13.28 7.25 -33.37
CA ARG A 82 -14.06 7.97 -32.35
C ARG A 82 -15.04 8.94 -33.01
N GLU A 83 -16.26 8.97 -32.49
CA GLU A 83 -17.30 9.89 -32.94
C GLU A 83 -16.82 11.36 -32.93
N PRO A 84 -17.22 12.17 -33.93
CA PRO A 84 -16.87 13.59 -33.97
C PRO A 84 -17.46 14.35 -32.78
N ARG A 85 -16.68 15.29 -32.24
CA ARG A 85 -17.23 16.25 -31.26
C ARG A 85 -18.31 17.12 -31.91
N ALA A 86 -19.29 17.54 -31.11
CA ALA A 86 -20.34 18.46 -31.51
C ALA A 86 -19.79 19.76 -32.13
N LEU A 87 -20.54 20.32 -33.07
CA LEU A 87 -20.23 21.61 -33.71
C LEU A 87 -20.63 22.75 -32.79
N THR A 88 -19.64 23.36 -32.14
CA THR A 88 -19.87 24.46 -31.18
C THR A 88 -19.59 25.84 -31.76
N HIS A 89 -18.97 25.94 -32.93
CA HIS A 89 -18.62 27.20 -33.58
C HIS A 89 -19.67 27.56 -34.63
N CYS A 90 -20.22 28.77 -34.57
CA CYS A 90 -21.30 29.25 -35.44
C CYS A 90 -20.99 30.63 -36.05
N GLY A 91 -19.72 31.03 -36.10
CA GLY A 91 -19.30 32.31 -36.67
C GLY A 91 -19.64 33.53 -35.82
N CYS A 92 -19.79 33.36 -34.50
CA CYS A 92 -20.08 34.48 -33.60
C CYS A 92 -18.97 35.54 -33.66
N ASN A 93 -19.34 36.82 -33.75
CA ASN A 93 -18.38 37.92 -33.86
C ASN A 93 -18.24 38.75 -32.57
N ALA A 94 -18.86 38.34 -31.46
CA ALA A 94 -18.68 39.01 -30.17
C ALA A 94 -17.22 38.93 -29.71
N HIS A 95 -16.61 40.08 -29.44
CA HIS A 95 -15.21 40.18 -29.05
C HIS A 95 -14.86 41.46 -28.29
N PHE A 96 -13.73 41.41 -27.59
CA PHE A 96 -13.15 42.51 -26.81
C PHE A 96 -11.64 42.58 -27.10
N GLU A 97 -11.14 43.75 -27.46
CA GLU A 97 -9.73 43.98 -27.78
C GLU A 97 -9.13 45.04 -26.87
N ILE A 98 -7.94 44.73 -26.34
CA ILE A 98 -7.14 45.63 -25.51
C ILE A 98 -5.74 45.82 -26.10
N LYS A 99 -5.21 47.03 -25.98
CA LYS A 99 -3.82 47.36 -26.33
C LYS A 99 -3.07 48.00 -25.18
N LEU A 100 -1.77 47.77 -25.12
CA LEU A 100 -0.86 48.42 -24.18
C LEU A 100 -0.52 49.82 -24.70
N ASP A 101 -0.74 50.84 -23.87
CA ASP A 101 -0.11 52.14 -24.03
C ASP A 101 1.30 52.06 -23.42
N GLU A 102 2.31 51.92 -24.27
CA GLU A 102 3.72 51.74 -23.85
C GLU A 102 4.27 52.96 -23.09
N ILE A 103 3.72 54.14 -23.31
CA ILE A 103 4.16 55.39 -22.67
C ILE A 103 3.59 55.47 -21.25
N LYS A 104 2.31 55.12 -21.10
CA LYS A 104 1.57 55.26 -19.83
C LYS A 104 1.48 53.96 -19.04
N GLY A 105 1.99 52.85 -19.56
CA GLY A 105 2.08 51.56 -18.89
C GLY A 105 0.74 50.87 -18.58
N HIS A 106 -0.38 51.27 -19.21
CA HIS A 106 -1.69 50.67 -18.97
C HIS A 106 -2.30 50.14 -20.27
N TRP A 107 -3.19 49.17 -20.12
CA TRP A 107 -3.98 48.60 -21.19
C TRP A 107 -5.28 49.40 -21.36
N TYR A 108 -5.69 49.65 -22.59
CA TYR A 108 -6.96 50.32 -22.91
C TYR A 108 -7.74 49.55 -23.96
N VAL A 109 -9.06 49.71 -23.95
CA VAL A 109 -9.95 49.02 -24.88
C VAL A 109 -9.91 49.70 -26.24
N THR A 110 -9.66 48.93 -27.29
CA THR A 110 -9.66 49.44 -28.68
C THR A 110 -10.90 49.08 -29.44
N ARG A 111 -11.54 47.96 -29.09
CA ARG A 111 -12.74 47.47 -29.78
C ARG A 111 -13.56 46.59 -28.86
N PHE A 112 -14.86 46.77 -28.90
CA PHE A 112 -15.84 45.94 -28.23
C PHE A 112 -17.03 45.70 -29.16
N VAL A 113 -17.47 44.44 -29.25
CA VAL A 113 -18.67 44.02 -29.99
C VAL A 113 -19.47 43.11 -29.08
N ALA A 114 -20.64 43.57 -28.66
CA ALA A 114 -21.54 42.87 -27.75
C ALA A 114 -22.44 41.83 -28.45
N ASP A 115 -22.75 42.04 -29.73
CA ASP A 115 -23.74 41.24 -30.45
C ASP A 115 -23.36 39.77 -30.63
N HIS A 116 -24.29 38.88 -30.29
CA HIS A 116 -24.19 37.44 -30.48
C HIS A 116 -25.19 36.95 -31.54
N ASN A 117 -24.76 35.98 -32.36
CA ASN A 117 -25.62 35.34 -33.36
C ASN A 117 -26.20 33.98 -32.90
N HIS A 118 -26.17 33.73 -31.59
CA HIS A 118 -26.66 32.51 -30.98
C HIS A 118 -27.26 32.80 -29.60
N PRO A 119 -28.17 31.94 -29.09
CA PRO A 119 -28.68 32.07 -27.73
C PRO A 119 -27.55 32.03 -26.69
N LEU A 120 -27.69 32.85 -25.66
CA LEU A 120 -26.82 32.84 -24.47
C LEU A 120 -27.40 31.86 -23.44
N CYS A 121 -26.52 31.35 -22.58
CA CYS A 121 -26.91 30.43 -21.51
C CYS A 121 -27.72 31.17 -20.43
N LYS A 122 -28.66 30.45 -19.81
CA LYS A 122 -29.37 30.95 -18.63
C LYS A 122 -28.45 31.02 -17.42
N ALA A 123 -28.85 31.77 -16.39
CA ALA A 123 -28.04 31.99 -15.20
C ALA A 123 -27.58 30.68 -14.52
N ASP A 124 -28.46 29.68 -14.43
CA ASP A 124 -28.22 28.34 -13.88
C ASP A 124 -27.28 27.47 -14.75
N GLU A 125 -27.13 27.83 -16.03
CA GLU A 125 -26.26 27.11 -16.98
C GLU A 125 -24.84 27.68 -17.03
N VAL A 126 -24.63 28.92 -16.58
CA VAL A 126 -23.35 29.65 -16.70
C VAL A 126 -22.21 28.93 -16.01
N ALA A 127 -22.46 28.28 -14.87
CA ALA A 127 -21.46 27.54 -14.10
C ALA A 127 -20.81 26.39 -14.92
N PHE A 128 -21.50 25.88 -15.95
CA PHE A 128 -20.99 24.78 -16.78
C PHE A 128 -20.13 25.27 -17.97
N LEU A 129 -20.13 26.57 -18.25
CA LEU A 129 -19.36 27.17 -19.34
C LEU A 129 -17.87 27.17 -19.04
N ARG A 130 -17.07 26.74 -20.03
CA ARG A 130 -15.66 26.40 -19.85
C ARG A 130 -14.80 27.54 -19.26
N SER A 131 -15.02 28.78 -19.67
CA SER A 131 -14.22 29.94 -19.20
C SER A 131 -14.52 30.33 -17.75
N HIS A 132 -15.65 29.87 -17.21
CA HIS A 132 -16.09 30.15 -15.84
C HIS A 132 -15.73 29.03 -14.88
N ARG A 133 -15.24 27.90 -15.40
CA ARG A 133 -14.79 26.76 -14.61
C ARG A 133 -13.31 26.88 -14.29
N ARG A 134 -12.97 27.07 -13.02
CA ARG A 134 -11.58 27.16 -12.54
C ARG A 134 -11.45 26.55 -11.15
N ILE A 135 -10.49 25.66 -10.99
CA ILE A 135 -10.07 25.17 -9.69
C ILE A 135 -9.04 26.16 -9.12
N THR A 136 -9.42 26.87 -8.06
CA THR A 136 -8.55 27.86 -7.41
C THR A 136 -7.38 27.18 -6.69
N PRO A 137 -6.25 27.87 -6.42
CA PRO A 137 -5.14 27.27 -5.66
C PRO A 137 -5.56 26.72 -4.29
N ALA A 138 -6.47 27.41 -3.58
CA ALA A 138 -7.00 26.94 -2.30
C ALA A 138 -7.80 25.65 -2.46
N GLN A 139 -8.66 25.58 -3.48
CA GLN A 139 -9.38 24.35 -3.82
C GLN A 139 -8.39 23.24 -4.22
N GLN A 140 -7.34 23.52 -4.99
CA GLN A 140 -6.34 22.51 -5.36
C GLN A 140 -5.70 21.87 -4.12
N ALA A 141 -5.31 22.67 -3.12
CA ALA A 141 -4.77 22.14 -1.86
C ALA A 141 -5.78 21.23 -1.16
N LYS A 142 -7.04 21.66 -1.05
CA LYS A 142 -8.11 20.85 -0.43
C LYS A 142 -8.39 19.57 -1.18
N LEU A 143 -8.40 19.60 -2.52
CA LEU A 143 -8.59 18.43 -3.36
C LEU A 143 -7.48 17.40 -3.14
N VAL A 144 -6.24 17.84 -2.99
CA VAL A 144 -5.09 16.97 -2.68
C VAL A 144 -5.25 16.34 -1.31
N GLU A 145 -5.56 17.15 -0.28
CA GLU A 145 -5.81 16.66 1.08
C GLU A 145 -6.91 15.59 1.12
N LEU A 146 -8.08 15.87 0.52
CA LEU A 146 -9.19 14.91 0.47
C LEU A 146 -8.80 13.63 -0.28
N ARG A 147 -7.96 13.74 -1.31
CA ARG A 147 -7.48 12.57 -2.05
C ARG A 147 -6.50 11.74 -1.23
N ASP A 148 -5.62 12.39 -0.48
CA ASP A 148 -4.64 11.75 0.39
C ASP A 148 -5.31 11.06 1.59
N LEU A 149 -6.46 11.59 2.05
CA LEU A 149 -7.37 10.92 3.00
C LEU A 149 -8.10 9.69 2.42
N GLY A 150 -7.86 9.36 1.15
CA GLY A 150 -8.36 8.15 0.51
C GLY A 150 -9.73 8.28 -0.15
N LEU A 151 -10.27 9.49 -0.30
CA LEU A 151 -11.57 9.67 -0.95
C LEU A 151 -11.49 9.42 -2.47
N HIS A 152 -12.50 8.74 -2.99
CA HIS A 152 -12.69 8.60 -4.44
C HIS A 152 -13.11 9.95 -5.04
N GLN A 153 -12.76 10.21 -6.31
CA GLN A 153 -12.99 11.53 -6.92
C GLN A 153 -14.46 11.98 -6.89
N HIS A 154 -15.42 11.04 -6.92
CA HIS A 154 -16.85 11.38 -6.77
C HIS A 154 -17.15 11.90 -5.35
N GLN A 155 -16.62 11.24 -4.31
CA GLN A 155 -16.77 11.67 -2.91
C GLN A 155 -16.08 13.01 -2.66
N VAL A 156 -14.93 13.25 -3.29
CA VAL A 156 -14.24 14.54 -3.24
C VAL A 156 -15.12 15.64 -3.85
N MET A 157 -15.78 15.35 -4.97
CA MET A 157 -16.73 16.30 -5.58
C MET A 157 -17.89 16.60 -4.63
N ASP A 158 -18.49 15.58 -4.02
CA ASP A 158 -19.62 15.75 -3.08
C ASP A 158 -19.26 16.64 -1.88
N VAL A 159 -18.02 16.56 -1.39
CA VAL A 159 -17.51 17.43 -0.32
C VAL A 159 -17.37 18.86 -0.82
N ILE A 160 -16.75 19.07 -1.99
CA ILE A 160 -16.55 20.42 -2.53
C ILE A 160 -17.89 21.11 -2.83
N GLU A 161 -18.84 20.40 -3.45
CA GLU A 161 -20.17 20.95 -3.72
C GLU A 161 -20.87 21.35 -2.43
N ARG A 162 -20.79 20.53 -1.38
CA ARG A 162 -21.37 20.86 -0.07
C ARG A 162 -20.74 22.10 0.55
N ASP A 163 -19.40 22.17 0.56
CA ASP A 163 -18.65 23.26 1.18
C ASP A 163 -18.89 24.60 0.47
N HIS A 164 -19.27 24.57 -0.80
CA HIS A 164 -19.46 25.77 -1.63
C HIS A 164 -20.92 26.03 -2.00
N GLY A 165 -21.89 25.38 -1.36
CA GLY A 165 -23.32 25.69 -1.56
C GLY A 165 -23.92 25.14 -2.86
N GLY A 166 -23.36 24.07 -3.41
CA GLY A 166 -23.83 23.35 -4.58
C GLY A 166 -22.87 23.41 -5.77
N PHE A 167 -23.31 22.85 -6.90
CA PHE A 167 -22.51 22.79 -8.14
C PHE A 167 -22.15 24.17 -8.69
N GLU A 168 -23.00 25.18 -8.48
CA GLU A 168 -22.76 26.55 -8.93
C GLU A 168 -21.60 27.21 -8.17
N GLY A 169 -21.56 27.01 -6.85
CA GLY A 169 -20.52 27.61 -6.00
C GLY A 169 -19.19 26.85 -6.01
N ALA A 170 -19.19 25.56 -6.38
CA ALA A 170 -17.97 24.78 -6.55
C ALA A 170 -17.02 25.39 -7.61
N GLY A 171 -17.58 26.02 -8.65
CA GLY A 171 -16.81 26.73 -9.67
C GLY A 171 -16.06 25.82 -10.66
N PHE A 172 -16.31 24.51 -10.66
CA PHE A 172 -15.84 23.55 -11.67
C PHE A 172 -16.72 22.30 -11.68
N VAL A 173 -16.59 21.47 -12.72
CA VAL A 173 -17.35 20.20 -12.80
C VAL A 173 -16.48 19.00 -12.47
N THR A 174 -17.11 17.86 -12.17
CA THR A 174 -16.44 16.58 -11.89
C THR A 174 -15.35 16.23 -12.92
N ARG A 175 -15.60 16.47 -14.21
CA ARG A 175 -14.60 16.23 -15.26
C ARG A 175 -13.32 17.07 -15.10
N ASP A 176 -13.43 18.30 -14.62
CA ASP A 176 -12.27 19.16 -14.36
C ASP A 176 -11.45 18.63 -13.18
N LEU A 177 -12.11 18.09 -12.14
CA LEU A 177 -11.48 17.38 -11.04
C LEU A 177 -10.68 16.15 -11.52
N TYR A 178 -11.29 15.31 -12.36
CA TYR A 178 -10.59 14.18 -12.97
C TYR A 178 -9.37 14.64 -13.77
N ASN A 179 -9.51 15.68 -14.60
CA ASN A 179 -8.40 16.23 -15.37
C ASN A 179 -7.29 16.81 -14.48
N PHE A 180 -7.65 17.44 -13.36
CA PHE A 180 -6.71 17.96 -12.37
C PHE A 180 -5.85 16.84 -11.79
N PHE A 181 -6.45 15.77 -11.27
CA PHE A 181 -5.70 14.65 -10.73
C PHE A 181 -4.87 13.91 -11.79
N VAL A 182 -5.36 13.80 -13.03
CA VAL A 182 -4.57 13.24 -14.13
C VAL A 182 -3.35 14.10 -14.44
N LYS A 183 -3.51 15.43 -14.52
CA LYS A 183 -2.39 16.36 -14.73
C LYS A 183 -1.41 16.34 -13.56
N MET A 184 -1.92 16.31 -12.34
CA MET A 184 -1.10 16.25 -11.13
C MET A 184 -0.30 14.95 -11.06
N LYS A 185 -0.94 13.81 -11.32
CA LYS A 185 -0.28 12.51 -11.43
C LYS A 185 0.80 12.52 -12.52
N LYS A 186 0.52 13.13 -13.67
CA LYS A 186 1.52 13.25 -14.75
C LYS A 186 2.70 14.13 -14.32
N LYS A 187 2.46 15.28 -13.70
CA LYS A 187 3.52 16.15 -13.14
C LYS A 187 4.32 15.47 -12.02
N ARG A 188 3.68 14.60 -11.23
CA ARG A 188 4.30 13.78 -10.19
C ARG A 188 5.18 12.64 -10.73
N ILE A 189 5.17 12.38 -12.03
CA ILE A 189 5.96 11.33 -12.68
C ILE A 189 6.87 11.94 -13.77
N ASP A 190 6.87 13.27 -13.92
CA ASP A 190 7.69 13.98 -14.90
C ASP A 190 9.17 13.84 -14.54
N GLY A 191 10.02 13.36 -15.44
CA GLY A 191 11.44 13.07 -15.16
C GLY A 191 11.78 11.63 -14.77
N GLY A 192 10.81 10.70 -14.78
CA GLY A 192 11.03 9.27 -14.50
C GLY A 192 10.35 8.82 -13.20
N ASP A 193 9.56 7.76 -13.27
CA ASP A 193 8.88 7.14 -12.11
C ASP A 193 9.90 6.42 -11.21
N ALA A 194 10.88 5.72 -11.81
CA ALA A 194 11.93 5.03 -11.05
C ALA A 194 12.90 6.01 -10.38
N ASP A 195 13.40 6.99 -11.12
CA ASP A 195 14.30 8.03 -10.59
C ASP A 195 13.71 8.73 -9.36
N ARG A 196 12.41 9.09 -9.41
CA ARG A 196 11.71 9.70 -8.28
C ARG A 196 11.64 8.79 -7.06
N VAL A 197 11.41 7.48 -7.25
CA VAL A 197 11.41 6.53 -6.14
C VAL A 197 12.80 6.39 -5.54
N ILE A 198 13.85 6.32 -6.35
CA ILE A 198 15.22 6.22 -5.83
C ILE A 198 15.63 7.49 -5.07
N LYS A 199 15.33 8.68 -5.60
CA LYS A 199 15.52 9.96 -4.89
C LYS A 199 14.74 10.03 -3.59
N TYR A 200 13.54 9.48 -3.57
CA TYR A 200 12.75 9.37 -2.34
C TYR A 200 13.44 8.47 -1.30
N MET A 201 13.94 7.29 -1.72
CA MET A 201 14.68 6.40 -0.81
C MET A 201 15.98 7.03 -0.28
N GLN A 202 16.70 7.75 -1.15
CA GLN A 202 17.90 8.52 -0.77
C GLN A 202 17.56 9.60 0.28
N ALA A 203 16.48 10.36 0.07
CA ALA A 203 16.02 11.35 1.02
C ALA A 203 15.65 10.70 2.37
N ARG A 204 14.92 9.58 2.34
CA ARG A 204 14.55 8.82 3.54
C ARG A 204 15.76 8.34 4.33
N GLN A 205 16.80 7.83 3.66
CA GLN A 205 18.03 7.40 4.32
C GLN A 205 18.86 8.57 4.87
N LYS A 206 18.82 9.73 4.21
CA LYS A 206 19.46 10.94 4.71
C LYS A 206 18.77 11.49 5.95
N ASP A 207 17.43 11.43 5.97
CA ASP A 207 16.61 11.84 7.10
C ASP A 207 16.74 10.85 8.27
N ASP A 208 16.95 9.56 7.98
CA ASP A 208 16.99 8.47 8.95
C ASP A 208 17.99 7.39 8.52
N MET A 209 19.15 7.35 9.17
CA MET A 209 20.27 6.46 8.80
C MET A 209 19.94 4.96 8.93
N ASP A 210 18.94 4.60 9.74
CA ASP A 210 18.52 3.21 9.90
C ASP A 210 17.58 2.74 8.78
N PHE A 211 17.07 3.68 7.96
CA PHE A 211 16.34 3.36 6.74
C PHE A 211 17.30 2.69 5.74
N TYR A 212 16.95 1.47 5.34
CA TYR A 212 17.74 0.67 4.43
C TYR A 212 17.06 0.59 3.08
N TYR A 213 17.81 0.82 2.01
CA TYR A 213 17.40 0.47 0.65
C TYR A 213 18.61 0.08 -0.18
N GLU A 214 18.36 -0.70 -1.23
CA GLU A 214 19.37 -1.12 -2.20
C GLU A 214 18.69 -1.31 -3.57
N TYR A 215 19.39 -0.99 -4.66
CA TYR A 215 18.82 -1.12 -6.00
C TYR A 215 19.84 -1.53 -7.06
N GLU A 216 19.37 -2.19 -8.11
CA GLU A 216 20.16 -2.52 -9.29
C GLU A 216 19.48 -2.00 -10.55
N THR A 217 20.29 -1.50 -11.48
CA THR A 217 19.87 -1.17 -12.86
C THR A 217 20.32 -2.25 -13.84
N ASP A 218 19.69 -2.29 -15.01
CA ASP A 218 20.20 -3.08 -16.14
C ASP A 218 21.27 -2.32 -16.94
N GLU A 219 21.80 -2.95 -17.98
CA GLU A 219 22.82 -2.38 -18.87
C GLU A 219 22.36 -1.08 -19.56
N ALA A 220 21.05 -0.86 -19.67
CA ALA A 220 20.46 0.34 -20.23
C ALA A 220 20.16 1.41 -19.17
N GLY A 221 20.47 1.18 -17.90
CA GLY A 221 20.19 2.09 -16.78
C GLY A 221 18.74 2.04 -16.28
N CYS A 222 17.93 1.08 -16.72
CA CYS A 222 16.55 0.92 -16.24
C CYS A 222 16.52 0.20 -14.89
N LEU A 223 15.63 0.63 -13.99
CA LEU A 223 15.47 -0.01 -12.69
C LEU A 223 15.09 -1.48 -12.86
N LYS A 224 15.95 -2.37 -12.34
CA LYS A 224 15.81 -3.81 -12.43
C LYS A 224 15.27 -4.38 -11.13
N ARG A 225 15.82 -3.96 -9.99
CA ARG A 225 15.46 -4.46 -8.66
C ARG A 225 15.59 -3.35 -7.63
N LEU A 226 14.70 -3.33 -6.66
CA LEU A 226 14.70 -2.41 -5.52
C LEU A 226 14.27 -3.19 -4.28
N PHE A 227 15.01 -3.05 -3.19
CA PHE A 227 14.64 -3.53 -1.86
C PHE A 227 14.69 -2.36 -0.87
N TRP A 228 13.77 -2.34 0.10
CA TRP A 228 13.80 -1.36 1.19
C TRP A 228 13.13 -1.87 2.46
N ALA A 229 13.56 -1.33 3.60
CA ALA A 229 12.96 -1.52 4.91
C ALA A 229 13.17 -0.26 5.76
N ASP A 230 12.15 0.16 6.48
CA ASP A 230 12.27 1.27 7.42
C ASP A 230 12.79 0.78 8.80
N PRO A 231 13.27 1.68 9.67
CA PRO A 231 13.89 1.28 10.94
C PRO A 231 12.97 0.45 11.82
N GLN A 232 11.70 0.85 11.93
CA GLN A 232 10.73 0.10 12.72
C GLN A 232 10.51 -1.31 12.17
N SER A 233 10.50 -1.52 10.84
CA SER A 233 10.41 -2.87 10.27
C SER A 233 11.61 -3.76 10.63
N ARG A 234 12.79 -3.16 10.82
CA ARG A 234 14.02 -3.86 11.24
C ARG A 234 13.94 -4.23 12.73
N ILE A 235 13.45 -3.32 13.58
CA ILE A 235 13.17 -3.59 15.00
C ILE A 235 12.12 -4.71 15.12
N ASP A 236 11.05 -4.63 14.34
CA ASP A 236 9.99 -5.63 14.32
C ASP A 236 10.53 -7.00 13.90
N TYR A 237 11.48 -7.06 12.95
CA TYR A 237 12.13 -8.31 12.58
C TYR A 237 13.01 -8.85 13.71
N ASP A 238 13.71 -8.00 14.44
CA ASP A 238 14.51 -8.47 15.57
C ASP A 238 13.62 -9.13 16.64
N ALA A 239 12.46 -8.56 16.94
CA ALA A 239 11.51 -9.13 17.89
C ALA A 239 10.73 -10.34 17.34
N PHE A 240 10.34 -10.31 16.06
CA PHE A 240 9.31 -11.20 15.49
C PHE A 240 9.73 -11.98 14.24
N GLY A 241 10.99 -11.90 13.84
CA GLY A 241 11.54 -12.45 12.59
C GLY A 241 11.74 -13.97 12.54
N ASP A 242 11.32 -14.71 13.57
CA ASP A 242 11.44 -16.18 13.63
C ASP A 242 10.75 -16.87 12.43
N VAL A 243 9.64 -16.31 11.95
CA VAL A 243 8.89 -16.85 10.80
C VAL A 243 8.60 -15.74 9.80
N VAL A 244 9.04 -15.98 8.55
CA VAL A 244 8.87 -15.03 7.45
C VAL A 244 8.02 -15.65 6.34
N VAL A 245 6.99 -14.93 5.91
CA VAL A 245 6.27 -15.19 4.67
C VAL A 245 6.91 -14.35 3.57
N PHE A 246 7.28 -15.03 2.50
CA PHE A 246 7.91 -14.49 1.32
C PHE A 246 7.10 -14.94 0.09
N ASP A 247 6.38 -14.00 -0.52
CA ASP A 247 5.40 -14.31 -1.57
C ASP A 247 5.40 -13.25 -2.69
N SER A 248 5.48 -13.66 -3.95
CA SER A 248 5.61 -12.78 -5.14
C SER A 248 4.29 -12.54 -5.86
N THR A 249 3.20 -12.42 -5.13
CA THR A 249 1.84 -12.45 -5.70
C THR A 249 1.39 -11.15 -6.37
N TYR A 250 2.14 -10.05 -6.27
CA TYR A 250 1.66 -8.72 -6.66
C TYR A 250 2.31 -8.17 -7.93
N ARG A 251 1.71 -8.42 -9.10
CA ARG A 251 2.06 -7.67 -10.33
C ARG A 251 1.23 -6.40 -10.43
N VAL A 252 1.54 -5.44 -9.56
CA VAL A 252 0.60 -4.38 -9.15
C VAL A 252 0.92 -3.01 -9.70
N ASN A 253 1.90 -2.84 -10.59
CA ASN A 253 2.22 -1.52 -11.18
C ASN A 253 2.12 -1.54 -12.72
N LYS A 254 2.18 -0.34 -13.32
CA LYS A 254 2.06 -0.11 -14.77
C LYS A 254 3.14 -0.84 -15.59
N TYR A 255 4.27 -1.18 -14.96
CA TYR A 255 5.36 -1.95 -15.55
C TYR A 255 5.21 -3.47 -15.38
N ASN A 256 4.18 -3.91 -14.63
CA ASN A 256 3.89 -5.31 -14.32
C ASN A 256 4.99 -5.99 -13.50
N LEU A 257 5.78 -5.22 -12.75
CA LEU A 257 6.84 -5.73 -11.86
C LEU A 257 6.22 -6.41 -10.62
N PRO A 258 6.69 -7.62 -10.25
CA PRO A 258 6.38 -8.20 -8.95
C PRO A 258 6.78 -7.31 -7.78
N PHE A 259 5.83 -7.03 -6.90
CA PHE A 259 6.02 -6.46 -5.57
C PHE A 259 5.99 -7.60 -4.55
N ILE A 260 6.96 -7.62 -3.64
CA ILE A 260 7.24 -8.74 -2.76
C ILE A 260 7.39 -8.23 -1.33
N PRO A 261 6.35 -8.31 -0.50
CA PRO A 261 6.46 -7.97 0.91
C PRO A 261 7.05 -9.15 1.71
N PHE A 262 7.93 -8.84 2.65
CA PHE A 262 8.40 -9.74 3.70
C PHE A 262 7.54 -9.55 4.94
N VAL A 263 6.89 -10.62 5.39
CA VAL A 263 5.77 -10.50 6.34
C VAL A 263 5.91 -11.50 7.49
N GLY A 264 5.67 -11.05 8.71
CA GLY A 264 5.64 -11.90 9.90
C GLY A 264 4.43 -11.66 10.79
N VAL A 265 4.57 -12.00 12.07
CA VAL A 265 3.51 -11.89 13.07
C VAL A 265 4.04 -11.30 14.37
N ASN A 266 3.40 -10.24 14.87
CA ASN A 266 3.77 -9.64 16.16
C ASN A 266 3.16 -10.41 17.35
N HIS A 267 3.41 -9.92 18.57
CA HIS A 267 2.89 -10.43 19.86
C HIS A 267 1.37 -10.39 20.01
N HIS A 268 0.63 -9.68 19.15
CA HIS A 268 -0.84 -9.74 19.06
C HIS A 268 -1.33 -10.81 18.07
N GLY A 269 -0.41 -11.49 17.39
CA GLY A 269 -0.73 -12.31 16.23
C GLY A 269 -1.37 -11.49 15.12
N SER A 270 -0.98 -10.22 14.99
CA SER A 270 -1.32 -9.34 13.86
C SER A 270 -0.20 -9.39 12.83
N THR A 271 -0.48 -8.96 11.61
CA THR A 271 0.49 -9.01 10.49
C THR A 271 1.45 -7.82 10.60
N VAL A 272 2.75 -8.09 10.47
CA VAL A 272 3.81 -7.07 10.45
C VAL A 272 4.62 -7.21 9.16
N ILE A 273 5.10 -6.09 8.61
CA ILE A 273 5.96 -6.06 7.41
C ILE A 273 7.38 -5.79 7.87
N PHE A 274 8.33 -6.61 7.42
CA PHE A 274 9.76 -6.48 7.71
C PHE A 274 10.53 -5.74 6.60
N GLY A 275 9.97 -5.68 5.40
CA GLY A 275 10.58 -5.03 4.26
C GLY A 275 9.84 -5.36 2.98
N CYS A 276 10.19 -4.70 1.89
CA CYS A 276 9.55 -4.91 0.59
C CYS A 276 10.57 -4.88 -0.55
N ALA A 277 10.22 -5.55 -1.64
CA ALA A 277 10.99 -5.49 -2.87
C ALA A 277 10.10 -5.30 -4.10
N VAL A 278 10.68 -4.70 -5.13
CA VAL A 278 10.14 -4.66 -6.50
C VAL A 278 11.20 -5.21 -7.44
N VAL A 279 10.83 -6.15 -8.30
CA VAL A 279 11.80 -6.85 -9.19
C VAL A 279 11.33 -6.93 -10.64
N SER A 280 12.26 -7.01 -11.58
CA SER A 280 11.99 -7.12 -13.03
C SER A 280 11.72 -8.53 -13.52
N ASP A 281 12.06 -9.55 -12.75
CA ASP A 281 11.83 -10.94 -13.12
C ASP A 281 11.80 -11.87 -11.91
N GLU A 282 11.23 -13.06 -12.10
CA GLU A 282 11.05 -14.09 -11.07
C GLU A 282 12.10 -15.20 -11.24
N ARG A 283 13.37 -14.84 -11.45
CA ARG A 283 14.49 -15.80 -11.61
C ARG A 283 15.19 -16.08 -10.29
N VAL A 284 15.90 -17.22 -10.22
CA VAL A 284 16.66 -17.66 -9.02
C VAL A 284 17.60 -16.56 -8.54
N GLY A 285 18.43 -16.01 -9.43
CA GLY A 285 19.39 -14.96 -9.06
C GLY A 285 18.75 -13.64 -8.63
N THR A 286 17.51 -13.37 -9.05
CA THR A 286 16.76 -12.19 -8.59
C THR A 286 16.28 -12.38 -7.16
N TYR A 287 15.69 -13.53 -6.85
CA TYR A 287 15.29 -13.82 -5.48
C TYR A 287 16.50 -14.01 -4.55
N GLU A 288 17.60 -14.57 -5.03
CA GLU A 288 18.84 -14.66 -4.26
C GLU A 288 19.34 -13.26 -3.87
N TRP A 289 19.34 -12.31 -4.81
CA TRP A 289 19.68 -10.92 -4.52
C TRP A 289 18.74 -10.32 -3.46
N VAL A 290 17.42 -10.44 -3.65
CA VAL A 290 16.44 -9.89 -2.69
C VAL A 290 16.63 -10.48 -1.29
N LEU A 291 16.82 -11.79 -1.18
CA LEU A 291 17.02 -12.46 0.10
C LEU A 291 18.36 -12.06 0.76
N LYS A 292 19.42 -11.82 -0.03
CA LYS A 292 20.69 -11.28 0.49
C LYS A 292 20.53 -9.86 1.04
N GLN A 293 19.80 -8.99 0.34
CA GLN A 293 19.53 -7.64 0.85
C GLN A 293 18.66 -7.67 2.11
N PHE A 294 17.63 -8.53 2.14
CA PHE A 294 16.85 -8.76 3.34
C PHE A 294 17.73 -9.20 4.51
N LEU A 295 18.59 -10.19 4.32
CA LEU A 295 19.46 -10.69 5.39
C LEU A 295 20.48 -9.64 5.86
N SER A 296 21.06 -8.88 4.92
CA SER A 296 21.98 -7.78 5.23
C SER A 296 21.31 -6.69 6.06
N CYS A 297 20.12 -6.26 5.64
CA CYS A 297 19.28 -5.30 6.35
C CYS A 297 18.92 -5.76 7.78
N MET A 298 18.75 -7.07 7.96
CA MET A 298 18.40 -7.70 9.24
C MET A 298 19.61 -8.18 10.04
N CYS A 299 20.78 -7.54 9.89
CA CYS A 299 21.98 -7.83 10.67
C CYS A 299 22.40 -9.30 10.62
N GLN A 300 22.22 -9.95 9.47
CA GLN A 300 22.52 -11.37 9.25
C GLN A 300 21.72 -12.34 10.14
N LYS A 301 20.60 -11.90 10.73
CA LYS A 301 19.71 -12.76 11.50
C LYS A 301 18.81 -13.57 10.57
N HIS A 302 19.08 -14.87 10.49
CA HIS A 302 18.28 -15.81 9.70
C HIS A 302 16.91 -16.08 10.34
N PRO A 303 15.83 -16.21 9.55
CA PRO A 303 14.56 -16.70 10.09
C PRO A 303 14.68 -18.19 10.43
N LYS A 304 13.96 -18.67 11.45
CA LYS A 304 13.87 -20.10 11.74
C LYS A 304 13.04 -20.83 10.68
N SER A 305 12.02 -20.17 10.14
CA SER A 305 11.11 -20.75 9.15
C SER A 305 10.70 -19.75 8.08
N VAL A 306 10.54 -20.25 6.86
CA VAL A 306 10.11 -19.48 5.69
C VAL A 306 8.91 -20.14 5.02
N ILE A 307 7.90 -19.33 4.69
CA ILE A 307 6.67 -19.76 4.02
C ILE A 307 6.57 -19.09 2.65
N THR A 308 6.40 -19.89 1.58
CA THR A 308 6.27 -19.38 0.19
C THR A 308 5.12 -20.03 -0.58
N ASP A 309 4.76 -19.48 -1.74
CA ASP A 309 3.76 -20.07 -2.66
C ASP A 309 4.22 -21.35 -3.39
N GLY A 310 5.50 -21.72 -3.26
CA GLY A 310 6.09 -22.89 -3.90
C GLY A 310 6.72 -22.64 -5.25
N ASP A 311 6.99 -21.38 -5.62
CA ASP A 311 7.80 -21.07 -6.79
C ASP A 311 9.19 -21.75 -6.73
N ASN A 312 9.61 -22.31 -7.87
CA ASN A 312 10.86 -23.07 -7.95
C ASN A 312 12.10 -22.17 -7.89
N ALA A 313 11.99 -20.92 -8.32
CA ALA A 313 13.08 -19.97 -8.21
C ALA A 313 13.24 -19.49 -6.77
N MET A 314 12.15 -19.14 -6.08
CA MET A 314 12.15 -18.83 -4.65
C MET A 314 12.72 -19.98 -3.83
N ARG A 315 12.25 -21.21 -4.10
CA ARG A 315 12.75 -22.41 -3.40
C ARG A 315 14.26 -22.54 -3.52
N ARG A 316 14.84 -22.30 -4.70
CA ARG A 316 16.28 -22.40 -4.91
C ARG A 316 17.04 -21.27 -4.22
N ALA A 317 16.53 -20.04 -4.32
CA ALA A 317 17.11 -18.90 -3.63
C ALA A 317 17.12 -19.07 -2.10
N ILE A 318 16.03 -19.57 -1.51
CA ILE A 318 15.95 -19.88 -0.08
C ILE A 318 16.99 -20.92 0.32
N LEU A 319 17.18 -21.99 -0.47
CA LEU A 319 18.19 -23.00 -0.15
C LEU A 319 19.62 -22.44 -0.20
N LEU A 320 19.88 -21.42 -1.02
CA LEU A 320 21.18 -20.77 -1.14
C LEU A 320 21.44 -19.77 -0.02
N VAL A 321 20.44 -18.96 0.34
CA VAL A 321 20.60 -17.85 1.28
C VAL A 321 20.23 -18.24 2.71
N PHE A 322 19.26 -19.13 2.89
CA PHE A 322 18.74 -19.59 4.18
C PHE A 322 18.84 -21.13 4.32
N PRO A 323 20.06 -21.70 4.31
CA PRO A 323 20.26 -23.14 4.26
C PRO A 323 19.70 -23.88 5.49
N ASN A 324 19.65 -23.21 6.64
CA ASN A 324 19.22 -23.79 7.92
C ASN A 324 17.76 -23.47 8.27
N SER A 325 17.03 -22.73 7.42
CA SER A 325 15.65 -22.35 7.70
C SER A 325 14.68 -23.41 7.19
N ASP A 326 13.70 -23.76 8.01
CA ASP A 326 12.63 -24.66 7.62
C ASP A 326 11.75 -24.02 6.53
N HIS A 327 11.61 -24.68 5.38
CA HIS A 327 10.79 -24.17 4.28
C HIS A 327 9.46 -24.92 4.16
N ARG A 328 8.37 -24.19 4.37
CA ARG A 328 6.99 -24.66 4.19
C ARG A 328 6.28 -23.97 3.03
N LEU A 329 5.39 -24.72 2.37
CA LEU A 329 4.47 -24.18 1.38
C LEU A 329 3.24 -23.56 2.05
N CYS A 330 2.86 -22.40 1.52
CA CYS A 330 1.70 -21.61 1.89
C CYS A 330 0.41 -22.44 1.74
N THR A 331 -0.20 -22.81 2.86
CA THR A 331 -1.42 -23.64 2.90
C THR A 331 -2.57 -23.07 2.06
N TRP A 332 -2.70 -21.75 1.97
CA TRP A 332 -3.69 -21.09 1.10
C TRP A 332 -3.47 -21.40 -0.38
N HIS A 333 -2.22 -21.25 -0.86
CA HIS A 333 -1.89 -21.59 -2.24
C HIS A 333 -2.12 -23.07 -2.51
N ILE A 334 -1.89 -23.93 -1.51
CA ILE A 334 -2.24 -25.36 -1.61
C ILE A 334 -3.75 -25.55 -1.74
N GLU A 335 -4.56 -24.91 -0.90
CA GLU A 335 -6.03 -24.97 -0.96
C GLU A 335 -6.56 -24.48 -2.32
N GLN A 336 -6.01 -23.39 -2.85
CA GLN A 336 -6.37 -22.91 -4.19
C GLN A 336 -5.96 -23.89 -5.29
N ASN A 337 -4.75 -24.44 -5.18
CA ASN A 337 -4.22 -25.34 -6.20
C ASN A 337 -4.96 -26.68 -6.17
N MET A 338 -5.30 -27.21 -4.99
CA MET A 338 -6.12 -28.43 -4.88
C MET A 338 -7.54 -28.20 -5.38
N ALA A 339 -8.17 -27.06 -5.10
CA ALA A 339 -9.50 -26.73 -5.62
C ALA A 339 -9.56 -26.68 -7.16
N ARG A 340 -8.44 -26.38 -7.82
CA ARG A 340 -8.31 -26.39 -9.29
C ARG A 340 -8.02 -27.78 -9.88
N ASN A 341 -7.44 -28.69 -9.09
CA ASN A 341 -6.95 -29.99 -9.59
C ASN A 341 -7.75 -31.20 -9.09
N LEU A 342 -8.56 -31.05 -8.04
CA LEU A 342 -9.30 -32.14 -7.40
C LEU A 342 -10.82 -31.92 -7.47
N SER A 343 -11.58 -33.01 -7.49
CA SER A 343 -13.04 -32.98 -7.37
C SER A 343 -13.46 -32.61 -5.94
N PRO A 344 -14.70 -32.11 -5.73
CA PRO A 344 -15.20 -31.78 -4.39
C PRO A 344 -15.09 -32.91 -3.37
N THR A 345 -15.29 -34.17 -3.78
CA THR A 345 -15.17 -35.36 -2.93
C THR A 345 -13.71 -35.68 -2.58
N MET A 346 -12.76 -35.41 -3.48
CA MET A 346 -11.34 -35.54 -3.18
C MET A 346 -10.84 -34.43 -2.24
N LEU A 347 -11.42 -33.23 -2.30
CA LEU A 347 -10.98 -32.10 -1.47
C LEU A 347 -11.12 -32.38 0.03
N SER A 348 -12.23 -32.99 0.47
CA SER A 348 -12.44 -33.29 1.90
C SER A 348 -11.38 -34.25 2.44
N ASP A 349 -11.11 -35.32 1.71
CA ASP A 349 -10.14 -36.33 2.13
C ASP A 349 -8.70 -35.78 2.04
N PHE A 350 -8.39 -34.99 1.00
CA PHE A 350 -7.08 -34.37 0.87
C PHE A 350 -6.82 -33.33 1.96
N ARG A 351 -7.86 -32.61 2.45
CA ARG A 351 -7.72 -31.71 3.61
C ARG A 351 -7.28 -32.43 4.87
N VAL A 352 -7.69 -33.68 5.07
CA VAL A 352 -7.19 -34.50 6.18
C VAL A 352 -5.68 -34.68 6.05
N LEU A 353 -5.17 -35.01 4.86
CA LEU A 353 -3.73 -35.15 4.60
C LEU A 353 -2.95 -33.84 4.81
N VAL A 354 -3.58 -32.69 4.55
CA VAL A 354 -2.95 -31.36 4.74
C VAL A 354 -2.89 -30.97 6.21
N HIS A 355 -4.00 -31.08 6.93
CA HIS A 355 -4.19 -30.41 8.22
C HIS A 355 -4.20 -31.33 9.44
N ALA A 356 -4.45 -32.63 9.27
CA ALA A 356 -4.56 -33.53 10.42
C ALA A 356 -3.18 -33.76 11.07
N PRO A 357 -3.10 -33.73 12.41
CA PRO A 357 -1.86 -34.03 13.14
C PRO A 357 -1.63 -35.55 13.15
N LEU A 358 -1.19 -36.09 12.02
CA LEU A 358 -0.89 -37.51 11.84
C LEU A 358 0.59 -37.77 12.13
N GLU A 359 0.92 -38.98 12.56
CA GLU A 359 2.30 -39.47 12.47
C GLU A 359 2.67 -39.76 11.00
N GLU A 360 3.98 -39.84 10.70
CA GLU A 360 4.44 -40.03 9.32
C GLU A 360 3.94 -41.35 8.70
N ASP A 361 3.90 -42.44 9.48
CA ASP A 361 3.39 -43.74 9.06
C ASP A 361 1.87 -43.72 8.80
N GLU A 362 1.10 -43.03 9.66
CA GLU A 362 -0.33 -42.85 9.48
C GLU A 362 -0.63 -41.99 8.23
N PHE A 363 0.18 -40.97 7.97
CA PHE A 363 0.10 -40.19 6.74
C PHE A 363 0.30 -41.08 5.51
N GLU A 364 1.36 -41.90 5.48
CA GLU A 364 1.66 -42.77 4.33
C GLU A 364 0.51 -43.77 4.09
N ARG A 365 -0.07 -44.33 5.15
CA ARG A 365 -1.27 -45.18 5.05
C ARG A 365 -2.46 -44.43 4.47
N LYS A 366 -2.81 -43.25 5.01
CA LYS A 366 -3.95 -42.44 4.52
C LYS A 366 -3.72 -41.94 3.09
N TRP A 367 -2.49 -41.70 2.69
CA TRP A 367 -2.15 -41.35 1.31
C TRP A 367 -2.48 -42.50 0.34
N VAL A 368 -2.12 -43.74 0.69
CA VAL A 368 -2.47 -44.93 -0.10
C VAL A 368 -3.99 -45.12 -0.14
N GLU A 369 -4.67 -45.02 1.00
CA GLU A 369 -6.14 -45.10 1.07
C GLU A 369 -6.82 -44.05 0.20
N PHE A 370 -6.32 -42.81 0.21
CA PHE A 370 -6.78 -41.74 -0.66
C PHE A 370 -6.65 -42.11 -2.14
N LYS A 371 -5.49 -42.64 -2.57
CA LYS A 371 -5.31 -43.07 -3.96
C LYS A 371 -6.28 -44.18 -4.37
N VAL A 372 -6.48 -45.18 -3.51
CA VAL A 372 -7.39 -46.31 -3.76
C VAL A 372 -8.84 -45.84 -3.84
N LYS A 373 -9.30 -45.08 -2.84
CA LYS A 373 -10.68 -44.58 -2.75
C LYS A 373 -11.08 -43.77 -3.96
N HIS A 374 -10.18 -42.91 -4.45
CA HIS A 374 -10.44 -42.01 -5.58
C HIS A 374 -9.94 -42.56 -6.93
N LYS A 375 -9.48 -43.82 -6.98
CA LYS A 375 -8.95 -44.47 -8.20
C LYS A 375 -7.93 -43.60 -8.93
N VAL A 376 -7.00 -43.02 -8.17
CA VAL A 376 -5.95 -42.14 -8.70
C VAL A 376 -4.97 -42.96 -9.53
N SER A 377 -4.82 -42.62 -10.81
CA SER A 377 -3.76 -43.17 -11.66
C SER A 377 -2.38 -42.70 -11.18
N ASP A 378 -1.40 -43.60 -11.20
CA ASP A 378 0.00 -43.28 -10.90
C ASP A 378 0.63 -42.30 -11.92
N GLU A 379 -0.02 -42.05 -13.06
CA GLU A 379 0.39 -41.03 -14.03
C GLU A 379 -0.05 -39.61 -13.63
N ASN A 380 -0.78 -39.44 -12.52
CA ASN A 380 -1.24 -38.13 -12.06
C ASN A 380 -0.05 -37.26 -11.59
N ARG A 381 0.47 -36.46 -12.53
CA ARG A 381 1.62 -35.57 -12.33
C ARG A 381 1.45 -34.60 -11.17
N TRP A 382 0.24 -34.12 -10.91
CA TRP A 382 -0.01 -33.15 -9.83
C TRP A 382 0.05 -33.84 -8.47
N LEU A 383 -0.63 -34.97 -8.29
CA LEU A 383 -0.59 -35.72 -7.03
C LEU A 383 0.81 -36.28 -6.74
N ASN A 384 1.53 -36.75 -7.75
CA ASN A 384 2.92 -37.19 -7.59
C ASN A 384 3.82 -36.02 -7.13
N ARG A 385 3.63 -34.82 -7.70
CA ARG A 385 4.34 -33.62 -7.25
C ARG A 385 4.00 -33.28 -5.79
N MET A 386 2.72 -33.32 -5.42
CA MET A 386 2.29 -33.05 -4.05
C MET A 386 2.91 -34.05 -3.06
N TYR A 387 2.89 -35.34 -3.39
CA TYR A 387 3.54 -36.37 -2.57
C TYR A 387 5.05 -36.13 -2.37
N ASN A 388 5.76 -35.78 -3.45
CA ASN A 388 7.19 -35.46 -3.37
C ASN A 388 7.48 -34.22 -2.51
N LEU A 389 6.51 -33.33 -2.37
CA LEU A 389 6.60 -32.11 -1.55
C LEU A 389 5.98 -32.27 -0.16
N ARG A 390 5.49 -33.45 0.25
CA ARG A 390 4.75 -33.67 1.50
C ARG A 390 5.44 -33.13 2.74
N LYS A 391 6.78 -33.24 2.80
CA LYS A 391 7.64 -32.68 3.86
C LYS A 391 7.58 -31.16 4.03
N LYS A 392 6.98 -30.46 3.06
CA LYS A 392 6.84 -29.00 3.04
C LYS A 392 5.40 -28.53 3.26
N TRP A 393 4.40 -29.40 3.33
CA TRP A 393 3.01 -28.94 3.45
C TRP A 393 2.13 -29.73 4.39
N ALA A 394 2.35 -31.04 4.52
CA ALA A 394 1.54 -31.88 5.38
C ALA A 394 1.87 -31.61 6.84
N ALA A 395 0.84 -31.50 7.68
CA ALA A 395 0.98 -31.32 9.11
C ALA A 395 1.86 -32.43 9.75
N ALA A 396 1.73 -33.67 9.27
CA ALA A 396 2.52 -34.82 9.72
C ALA A 396 4.04 -34.57 9.69
N TYR A 397 4.55 -33.99 8.59
CA TYR A 397 5.99 -33.76 8.41
C TYR A 397 6.46 -32.36 8.84
N THR A 398 5.53 -31.51 9.30
CA THR A 398 5.86 -30.18 9.80
C THR A 398 5.73 -30.10 11.33
N LYS A 399 5.44 -31.23 11.99
CA LYS A 399 5.47 -31.41 13.44
C LYS A 399 6.85 -31.05 13.99
N GLY A 400 6.88 -30.33 15.13
CA GLY A 400 8.12 -29.89 15.77
C GLY A 400 8.78 -28.64 15.17
N ARG A 401 8.28 -28.13 14.03
CA ARG A 401 8.81 -26.91 13.39
C ARG A 401 8.03 -25.66 13.81
N VAL A 402 8.70 -24.52 13.82
CA VAL A 402 8.14 -23.25 14.32
C VAL A 402 7.51 -22.46 13.18
N PHE A 403 6.19 -22.56 13.00
CA PHE A 403 5.44 -21.73 12.04
C PHE A 403 4.49 -20.73 12.70
N LEU A 404 4.52 -20.58 14.04
CA LEU A 404 3.70 -19.63 14.83
C LEU A 404 2.19 -19.63 14.48
N GLY A 405 1.65 -20.79 14.12
CA GLY A 405 0.26 -20.92 13.68
C GLY A 405 -0.07 -20.17 12.38
N MET A 406 0.94 -19.74 11.61
CA MET A 406 0.81 -19.14 10.29
C MET A 406 0.38 -20.21 9.28
N LYS A 407 -0.90 -20.53 9.31
CA LYS A 407 -1.60 -21.11 8.16
C LYS A 407 -1.83 -19.91 7.23
N SER A 408 -1.14 -19.85 6.11
CA SER A 408 -1.11 -18.63 5.28
C SER A 408 -2.49 -18.14 4.78
N ASN A 409 -3.55 -18.95 4.94
CA ASN A 409 -4.92 -18.64 4.53
C ASN A 409 -5.56 -17.43 5.21
N GLN A 410 -5.23 -17.10 6.45
CA GLN A 410 -5.84 -15.92 7.11
C GLN A 410 -5.11 -14.61 6.83
N ARG A 411 -3.81 -14.66 6.53
CA ARG A 411 -2.95 -13.46 6.59
C ARG A 411 -2.46 -12.98 5.25
N SER A 412 -2.19 -13.88 4.29
CA SER A 412 -2.09 -13.44 2.90
C SER A 412 -3.43 -12.86 2.47
N GLU A 413 -4.59 -13.34 2.95
CA GLU A 413 -5.91 -12.72 2.71
C GLU A 413 -6.12 -11.39 3.43
N SER A 414 -5.67 -11.21 4.69
CA SER A 414 -5.78 -9.90 5.35
C SER A 414 -4.82 -8.87 4.75
N LEU A 415 -3.60 -9.29 4.39
CA LEU A 415 -2.62 -8.45 3.73
C LEU A 415 -3.04 -8.20 2.27
N ASN A 416 -3.47 -9.23 1.53
CA ASN A 416 -4.07 -9.11 0.19
C ASN A 416 -5.30 -8.23 0.24
N SER A 417 -6.22 -8.37 1.18
CA SER A 417 -7.44 -7.54 1.20
C SER A 417 -7.13 -6.10 1.60
N LYS A 418 -6.17 -5.87 2.50
CA LYS A 418 -5.71 -4.53 2.91
C LYS A 418 -4.89 -3.83 1.81
N LEU A 419 -4.03 -4.56 1.09
CA LEU A 419 -3.22 -4.06 -0.02
C LEU A 419 -4.02 -4.04 -1.34
N HIS A 420 -4.67 -5.12 -1.77
CA HIS A 420 -5.40 -5.21 -3.05
C HIS A 420 -6.62 -4.30 -3.17
N ARG A 421 -7.27 -3.87 -2.07
CA ARG A 421 -8.42 -2.96 -2.20
C ARG A 421 -8.06 -1.65 -2.92
N LEU A 422 -6.78 -1.30 -2.93
CA LEU A 422 -6.27 -0.04 -3.48
C LEU A 422 -5.09 -0.23 -4.45
N LEU A 423 -4.54 -1.46 -4.58
CA LEU A 423 -3.51 -1.75 -5.58
C LEU A 423 -4.09 -1.94 -7.00
N ASP A 424 -3.95 -0.93 -7.87
CA ASP A 424 -4.31 -0.92 -9.30
C ASP A 424 -3.09 -1.18 -10.21
N ARG A 425 -3.21 -2.09 -11.19
CA ARG A 425 -2.21 -2.35 -12.26
C ARG A 425 -1.78 -1.10 -13.04
N LYS A 426 -2.49 0.02 -12.96
CA LYS A 426 -2.14 1.30 -13.58
C LYS A 426 -1.39 2.26 -12.65
N MET A 427 -1.03 1.84 -11.43
CA MET A 427 -0.23 2.69 -10.55
C MET A 427 1.20 2.82 -11.05
N SER A 428 1.78 3.98 -10.76
CA SER A 428 3.20 4.25 -10.94
C SER A 428 3.95 3.68 -9.73
N LEU A 429 5.28 3.56 -9.81
CA LEU A 429 6.10 3.15 -8.67
C LEU A 429 6.00 4.15 -7.51
N VAL A 430 5.99 5.45 -7.79
CA VAL A 430 5.77 6.48 -6.76
C VAL A 430 4.46 6.24 -5.99
N ILE A 431 3.36 5.97 -6.71
CA ILE A 431 2.05 5.71 -6.08
C ILE A 431 2.07 4.39 -5.30
N LEU A 432 2.81 3.38 -5.76
CA LEU A 432 2.99 2.13 -5.04
C LEU A 432 3.64 2.37 -3.66
N ILE A 433 4.70 3.19 -3.61
CA ILE A 433 5.40 3.53 -2.37
C ILE A 433 4.50 4.35 -1.44
N GLU A 434 3.85 5.42 -1.93
CA GLU A 434 2.91 6.22 -1.13
C GLU A 434 1.80 5.34 -0.52
N HIS A 435 1.27 4.39 -1.31
CA HIS A 435 0.25 3.47 -0.84
C HIS A 435 0.77 2.49 0.21
N TYR A 436 1.96 1.92 -0.01
CA TYR A 436 2.64 1.05 0.92
C TYR A 436 2.81 1.73 2.30
N GLU A 437 3.31 2.97 2.33
CA GLU A 437 3.55 3.69 3.57
C GLU A 437 2.27 4.00 4.34
N HIS A 438 1.22 4.41 3.64
CA HIS A 438 -0.09 4.62 4.25
C HIS A 438 -0.66 3.31 4.85
N CYS A 439 -0.51 2.18 4.15
CA CYS A 439 -0.90 0.88 4.69
C CYS A 439 -0.08 0.49 5.92
N LEU A 440 1.24 0.71 5.89
CA LEU A 440 2.15 0.42 7.01
C LEU A 440 1.80 1.25 8.26
N SER A 441 1.60 2.56 8.08
CA SER A 441 1.19 3.47 9.16
C SER A 441 -0.11 3.00 9.82
N ARG A 442 -1.12 2.60 9.04
CA ARG A 442 -2.38 2.05 9.57
C ARG A 442 -2.19 0.75 10.33
N MET A 443 -1.29 -0.13 9.91
CA MET A 443 -1.01 -1.38 10.63
C MET A 443 -0.36 -1.11 11.98
N ARG A 444 0.59 -0.18 12.05
CA ARG A 444 1.23 0.25 13.30
C ARG A 444 0.27 0.97 14.25
N HIS A 445 -0.61 1.80 13.72
CA HIS A 445 -1.65 2.43 14.53
C HIS A 445 -2.59 1.38 15.16
N GLN A 446 -2.97 0.36 14.40
CA GLN A 446 -3.77 -0.76 14.92
C GLN A 446 -3.01 -1.57 15.98
N GLU A 447 -1.71 -1.74 15.84
CA GLU A 447 -0.87 -2.38 16.85
C GLU A 447 -0.81 -1.55 18.14
N ALA A 448 -0.56 -0.24 18.04
CA ALA A 448 -0.54 0.65 19.19
C ALA A 448 -1.88 0.68 19.96
N GLU A 449 -3.02 0.62 19.26
CA GLU A 449 -4.34 0.47 19.90
C GLU A 449 -4.45 -0.85 20.67
N LEU A 450 -3.93 -1.95 20.10
CA LEU A 450 -3.92 -3.24 20.76
C LEU A 450 -2.95 -3.28 21.95
N ASP A 451 -1.81 -2.60 21.88
CA ASP A 451 -0.85 -2.43 22.99
C ASP A 451 -1.44 -1.63 24.14
N ALA A 452 -2.10 -0.50 23.84
CA ALA A 452 -2.81 0.28 24.84
C ALA A 452 -3.88 -0.57 25.54
N LYS A 453 -4.65 -1.36 24.78
CA LYS A 453 -5.63 -2.26 25.38
C LYS A 453 -5.00 -3.37 26.22
N ALA A 454 -3.89 -3.96 25.78
CA ALA A 454 -3.22 -5.05 26.49
C ALA A 454 -2.53 -4.56 27.77
N SER A 455 -1.95 -3.36 27.77
CA SER A 455 -1.30 -2.76 28.95
C SER A 455 -2.31 -2.25 29.98
N GLN A 456 -3.48 -1.78 29.54
CA GLN A 456 -4.51 -1.22 30.42
C GLN A 456 -5.58 -2.24 30.86
N SER A 457 -5.51 -3.50 30.40
CA SER A 457 -6.51 -4.50 30.78
C SER A 457 -5.93 -5.91 30.87
N VAL A 458 -6.43 -6.66 31.85
CA VAL A 458 -6.19 -8.11 31.95
C VAL A 458 -7.43 -8.83 31.40
N PRO A 459 -7.28 -9.81 30.50
CA PRO A 459 -8.38 -10.64 30.06
C PRO A 459 -9.14 -11.29 31.22
N PHE A 460 -10.46 -11.35 31.11
CA PHE A 460 -11.30 -11.99 32.11
C PHE A 460 -10.95 -13.48 32.28
N THR A 461 -10.80 -13.88 33.54
CA THR A 461 -10.72 -15.27 34.00
C THR A 461 -11.76 -15.48 35.08
N SER A 462 -12.36 -16.67 35.12
CA SER A 462 -13.38 -16.97 36.12
C SER A 462 -12.74 -17.09 37.51
N ASN A 463 -13.52 -16.93 38.58
CA ASN A 463 -12.98 -17.03 39.94
C ASN A 463 -12.39 -18.42 40.23
N ASP A 464 -12.99 -19.46 39.65
CA ASP A 464 -12.59 -20.86 39.68
C ASP A 464 -11.49 -21.24 38.66
N SER A 465 -11.05 -20.30 37.81
CA SER A 465 -9.92 -20.53 36.91
C SER A 465 -8.64 -20.87 37.69
N THR A 466 -7.84 -21.77 37.11
CA THR A 466 -6.56 -22.19 37.69
C THR A 466 -5.57 -21.03 37.80
N LEU A 467 -4.58 -21.15 38.69
CA LEU A 467 -3.52 -20.14 38.84
C LEU A 467 -2.75 -19.94 37.53
N ILE A 468 -2.51 -21.02 36.78
CA ILE A 468 -1.83 -20.98 35.48
C ILE A 468 -2.63 -20.16 34.46
N GLU A 469 -3.96 -20.31 34.42
CA GLU A 469 -4.80 -19.52 33.53
C GLU A 469 -4.77 -18.02 33.90
N LYS A 470 -4.84 -17.70 35.19
CA LYS A 470 -4.78 -16.32 35.70
C LYS A 470 -3.43 -15.65 35.41
N ASP A 471 -2.33 -16.39 35.56
CA ASP A 471 -1.00 -15.90 35.23
C ASP A 471 -0.83 -15.74 33.71
N ALA A 472 -1.32 -16.69 32.91
CA ALA A 472 -1.32 -16.59 31.46
C ALA A 472 -2.09 -15.35 30.97
N ALA A 473 -3.19 -14.97 31.62
CA ALA A 473 -3.94 -13.76 31.30
C ALA A 473 -3.11 -12.48 31.52
N ARG A 474 -2.19 -12.47 32.49
CA ARG A 474 -1.33 -11.32 32.79
C ARG A 474 -0.12 -11.23 31.86
N VAL A 475 0.35 -12.36 31.32
CA VAL A 475 1.54 -12.43 30.47
C VAL A 475 1.21 -12.26 28.99
N PHE A 476 0.14 -12.89 28.50
CA PHE A 476 -0.18 -12.88 27.07
C PHE A 476 -1.11 -11.74 26.70
N THR A 477 -0.91 -11.19 25.49
CA THR A 477 -1.85 -10.22 24.91
C THR A 477 -3.26 -10.82 24.83
N PRO A 478 -4.34 -10.01 24.92
CA PRO A 478 -5.70 -10.53 25.01
C PRO A 478 -6.09 -11.51 23.89
N LYS A 479 -5.56 -11.32 22.68
CA LYS A 479 -5.81 -12.21 21.55
C LYS A 479 -5.03 -13.51 21.64
N ILE A 480 -3.78 -13.47 22.11
CA ILE A 480 -2.97 -14.68 22.29
C ILE A 480 -3.44 -15.48 23.50
N PHE A 481 -3.83 -14.81 24.60
CA PHE A 481 -4.39 -15.46 25.78
C PHE A 481 -5.59 -16.34 25.43
N LYS A 482 -6.49 -15.90 24.54
CA LYS A 482 -7.62 -16.73 24.07
C LYS A 482 -7.17 -18.05 23.44
N LYS A 483 -6.04 -18.06 22.73
CA LYS A 483 -5.47 -19.30 22.16
C LYS A 483 -4.85 -20.17 23.26
N VAL A 484 -4.04 -19.56 24.12
CA VAL A 484 -3.39 -20.25 25.24
C VAL A 484 -4.42 -20.89 26.16
N LYS A 485 -5.53 -20.20 26.46
CA LYS A 485 -6.63 -20.71 27.27
C LYS A 485 -7.25 -22.00 26.69
N VAL A 486 -7.39 -22.10 25.37
CA VAL A 486 -7.88 -23.33 24.71
C VAL A 486 -6.89 -24.48 24.93
N GLU A 487 -5.60 -24.23 24.74
CA GLU A 487 -4.55 -25.25 24.95
C GLU A 487 -4.48 -25.69 26.42
N LEU A 488 -4.64 -24.76 27.37
CA LEU A 488 -4.71 -25.08 28.80
C LEU A 488 -5.88 -26.02 29.12
N TYR A 489 -7.07 -25.75 28.59
CA TYR A 489 -8.22 -26.65 28.79
C TYR A 489 -8.01 -28.02 28.12
N MET A 490 -7.41 -28.06 26.93
CA MET A 490 -7.09 -29.32 26.28
C MET A 490 -6.10 -30.14 27.11
N GLY A 491 -5.08 -29.50 27.68
CA GLY A 491 -4.11 -30.17 28.57
C GLY A 491 -4.69 -30.62 29.91
N MET A 492 -5.74 -29.97 30.41
CA MET A 492 -6.45 -30.39 31.62
C MET A 492 -7.36 -31.61 31.42
N ASN A 493 -7.73 -31.91 30.17
CA ASN A 493 -8.56 -33.07 29.80
C ASN A 493 -7.73 -34.33 29.49
N TRP A 494 -6.48 -34.40 29.94
CA TRP A 494 -5.63 -35.57 29.74
C TRP A 494 -5.88 -36.59 30.85
N GLU A 495 -6.31 -37.79 30.45
CA GLU A 495 -6.55 -38.92 31.35
C GLU A 495 -5.28 -39.76 31.47
N VAL A 496 -4.94 -40.19 32.69
CA VAL A 496 -3.81 -41.08 32.92
C VAL A 496 -4.22 -42.49 32.51
N ILE A 497 -3.58 -43.03 31.46
CA ILE A 497 -3.97 -44.30 30.84
C ILE A 497 -3.30 -45.50 31.52
N ASP A 498 -2.11 -45.33 32.13
CA ASP A 498 -1.40 -46.44 32.78
C ASP A 498 -0.44 -45.96 33.89
N THR A 499 -0.22 -46.79 34.91
CA THR A 499 0.70 -46.55 36.03
C THR A 499 1.57 -47.79 36.24
N ILE A 500 2.90 -47.67 36.10
CA ILE A 500 3.83 -48.77 36.36
C ILE A 500 4.47 -48.56 37.73
N GLU A 501 4.20 -49.46 38.67
CA GLU A 501 4.84 -49.50 39.99
C GLU A 501 6.01 -50.48 39.98
N GLU A 502 7.24 -49.99 40.22
CA GLU A 502 8.39 -50.82 40.57
C GLU A 502 9.01 -50.32 41.88
N ASP A 503 9.22 -51.25 42.82
CA ASP A 503 10.01 -51.11 44.06
C ASP A 503 9.74 -49.85 44.92
N ASN A 504 8.50 -49.70 45.41
CA ASN A 504 8.09 -48.60 46.32
C ASN A 504 8.39 -47.18 45.79
N CYS A 505 8.61 -47.03 44.48
CA CYS A 505 8.76 -45.75 43.82
C CYS A 505 7.84 -45.72 42.60
N VAL A 506 6.73 -44.98 42.72
CA VAL A 506 5.84 -44.70 41.59
C VAL A 506 6.62 -43.82 40.61
N ARG A 507 7.17 -44.42 39.55
CA ARG A 507 7.84 -43.70 38.46
C ARG A 507 6.85 -43.48 37.32
N TYR A 508 6.48 -42.23 37.11
CA TYR A 508 5.68 -41.79 35.96
C TYR A 508 6.49 -42.01 34.66
N GLY A 509 6.06 -42.95 33.81
CA GLY A 509 6.51 -43.08 32.42
C GLY A 509 5.31 -42.81 31.50
N SER A 510 5.35 -41.87 30.56
CA SER A 510 6.46 -41.58 29.65
C SER A 510 6.72 -40.08 29.44
N ILE A 511 7.98 -39.69 29.73
CA ILE A 511 8.70 -38.46 29.38
C ILE A 511 8.03 -37.14 29.78
N TYR A 512 8.12 -36.82 31.06
CA TYR A 512 8.43 -35.46 31.50
C TYR A 512 9.73 -35.50 32.30
N THR A 513 10.87 -35.39 31.63
CA THR A 513 11.98 -34.70 32.29
C THR A 513 11.75 -33.23 32.06
N TRP A 514 11.16 -32.56 33.06
CA TRP A 514 11.61 -31.20 33.35
C TRP A 514 13.14 -31.29 33.36
N SER A 515 13.82 -30.56 32.47
CA SER A 515 15.27 -30.62 32.50
C SER A 515 15.71 -30.20 33.90
N ASP A 516 16.72 -30.85 34.47
CA ASP A 516 17.30 -30.41 35.75
C ASP A 516 17.66 -28.91 35.71
N GLN A 517 17.89 -28.35 34.52
CA GLN A 517 18.06 -26.92 34.30
C GLN A 517 16.78 -26.09 34.49
N MET A 518 15.61 -26.56 34.04
CA MET A 518 14.33 -25.86 34.26
C MET A 518 13.85 -25.97 35.71
N GLU A 519 14.05 -27.11 36.36
CA GLU A 519 13.76 -27.26 37.79
C GLU A 519 14.71 -26.38 38.61
N ARG A 520 16.00 -26.34 38.26
CA ARG A 520 16.99 -25.44 38.86
C ARG A 520 16.67 -23.96 38.60
N TYR A 521 16.25 -23.58 37.39
CA TYR A 521 15.83 -22.21 37.08
C TYR A 521 14.59 -21.80 37.87
N ARG A 522 13.61 -22.70 38.01
CA ARG A 522 12.39 -22.46 38.78
C ARG A 522 12.69 -22.35 40.28
N LEU A 523 13.51 -23.25 40.83
CA LEU A 523 13.98 -23.19 42.22
C LEU A 523 14.77 -21.90 42.48
N LEU A 524 15.70 -21.53 41.59
CA LEU A 524 16.47 -20.30 41.69
C LEU A 524 15.58 -19.05 41.57
N ARG A 525 14.56 -19.07 40.71
CA ARG A 525 13.60 -17.97 40.58
C ARG A 525 12.68 -17.85 41.79
N CYS A 526 12.21 -18.96 42.35
CA CYS A 526 11.40 -18.97 43.56
C CYS A 526 12.22 -18.54 44.79
N LEU A 527 13.43 -19.07 44.94
CA LEU A 527 14.38 -18.65 45.99
C LEU A 527 14.78 -17.18 45.82
N GLY A 528 14.99 -16.73 44.58
CA GLY A 528 15.25 -15.33 44.26
C GLY A 528 14.06 -14.44 44.65
N SER A 529 12.85 -14.82 44.28
CA SER A 529 11.63 -14.05 44.60
C SER A 529 11.36 -14.02 46.10
N GLU A 530 11.61 -15.12 46.82
CA GLU A 530 11.48 -15.20 48.28
C GLU A 530 12.59 -14.40 48.99
N ALA A 531 13.82 -14.43 48.46
CA ALA A 531 14.93 -13.63 48.96
C ALA A 531 14.70 -12.12 48.74
N PHE A 532 14.19 -11.71 47.57
CA PHE A 532 13.78 -10.33 47.28
C PHE A 532 12.62 -9.88 48.16
N PHE A 533 11.65 -10.76 48.40
CA PHE A 533 10.54 -10.47 49.29
C PHE A 533 11.01 -10.31 50.75
N LYS A 534 11.86 -11.22 51.26
CA LYS A 534 12.44 -11.14 52.61
C LYS A 534 13.41 -9.96 52.77
N SER A 535 14.18 -9.62 51.74
CA SER A 535 15.10 -8.47 51.77
C SER A 535 14.38 -7.13 51.64
N SER A 536 13.18 -7.09 51.06
CA SER A 536 12.33 -5.89 51.04
C SER A 536 11.66 -5.56 52.38
N MET A 537 11.79 -6.44 53.39
CA MET A 537 11.16 -6.27 54.70
C MET A 537 11.95 -5.35 55.64
N THR A 538 13.25 -5.16 55.40
CA THR A 538 14.07 -4.19 56.16
C THR A 538 15.07 -3.47 55.24
N GLU A 539 15.26 -2.18 55.47
CA GLU A 539 16.14 -1.33 54.66
C GLU A 539 17.59 -1.86 54.60
N GLU A 540 18.10 -2.39 55.71
CA GLU A 540 19.45 -2.94 55.81
C GLU A 540 19.64 -4.22 54.96
N SER A 541 18.59 -5.04 54.80
CA SER A 541 18.65 -6.26 53.99
C SER A 541 18.43 -5.97 52.50
N THR A 542 17.64 -4.95 52.16
CA THR A 542 17.51 -4.43 50.79
C THR A 542 18.84 -3.90 50.29
N VAL A 543 19.55 -3.08 51.08
CA VAL A 543 20.85 -2.50 50.70
C VAL A 543 21.91 -3.58 50.46
N LYS A 544 21.94 -4.66 51.26
CA LYS A 544 22.86 -5.79 51.05
C LYS A 544 22.62 -6.54 49.74
N VAL A 545 21.35 -6.74 49.37
CA VAL A 545 20.99 -7.40 48.10
C VAL A 545 21.29 -6.51 46.91
N MET A 546 21.02 -5.20 47.00
CA MET A 546 21.36 -4.24 45.94
C MET A 546 22.88 -4.17 45.71
N LYS A 547 23.68 -4.14 46.78
CA LYS A 547 25.14 -4.14 46.68
C LYS A 547 25.72 -5.45 46.12
N MET A 548 25.06 -6.58 46.37
CA MET A 548 25.41 -7.87 45.75
C MET A 548 25.10 -7.88 44.25
N LEU A 549 23.97 -7.29 43.83
CA LEU A 549 23.58 -7.19 42.42
C LEU A 549 24.49 -6.23 41.65
N GLU A 550 24.87 -5.09 42.25
CA GLU A 550 25.86 -4.18 41.69
C GLU A 550 27.20 -4.88 41.46
N ASN A 551 27.65 -5.71 42.40
CA ASN A 551 28.89 -6.49 42.24
C ASN A 551 28.80 -7.59 41.17
N LEU A 552 27.61 -8.13 40.90
CA LEU A 552 27.38 -9.13 39.84
C LEU A 552 27.27 -8.51 38.44
N MET A 553 26.93 -7.23 38.34
CA MET A 553 26.85 -6.49 37.08
C MET A 553 28.20 -5.89 36.63
N LEU A 554 29.30 -6.18 37.35
CA LEU A 554 30.63 -5.61 37.09
C LEU A 554 31.64 -6.60 36.46
N GLU A 555 31.21 -7.78 36.00
CA GLU A 555 32.09 -8.74 35.29
C GLU A 555 31.92 -8.82 33.76
N GLU A 556 31.18 -7.91 33.11
CA GLU A 556 31.25 -7.74 31.64
C GLU A 556 31.43 -6.26 31.26
N ASP A 557 32.68 -5.95 30.92
CA ASP A 557 33.23 -4.85 30.14
C ASP A 557 32.45 -3.53 29.98
N SER A 558 32.97 -2.53 30.70
CA SER A 558 33.39 -1.20 30.21
C SER A 558 32.82 -0.65 28.89
N SER A 559 31.92 0.33 28.99
CA SER A 559 32.14 1.70 28.48
C SER A 559 30.90 2.61 28.63
N GLU A 560 31.12 3.63 29.45
CA GLU A 560 30.53 4.96 29.63
C GLU A 560 29.26 5.42 28.87
N ASN A 561 28.35 5.94 29.70
CA ASN A 561 27.53 7.17 29.57
C ASN A 561 26.40 7.23 28.53
N TYR A 562 25.17 7.01 29.00
CA TYR A 562 23.98 7.71 28.51
C TYR A 562 23.27 8.41 29.67
N GLU A 563 23.43 9.73 29.73
CA GLU A 563 22.52 10.61 30.46
C GLU A 563 21.17 10.69 29.73
N ASN A 564 20.08 10.71 30.52
CA ASN A 564 18.70 11.09 30.23
C ASN A 564 18.34 11.39 28.77
N PHE A 565 17.57 10.49 28.16
CA PHE A 565 16.62 10.86 27.11
C PHE A 565 15.19 10.75 27.65
N ASP A 566 14.50 11.89 27.62
CA ASP A 566 13.05 11.97 27.72
C ASP A 566 12.43 10.99 26.72
N ILE A 567 11.61 10.07 27.24
CA ILE A 567 10.85 9.11 26.44
C ILE A 567 9.72 9.89 25.77
N GLU A 568 9.99 10.40 24.57
CA GLU A 568 8.94 10.88 23.66
C GLU A 568 8.21 9.67 23.07
N PHE A 569 6.94 9.52 23.45
CA PHE A 569 6.07 8.50 22.89
C PHE A 569 5.73 8.82 21.43
N GLY A 570 6.22 7.96 20.53
CA GLY A 570 5.68 7.76 19.18
C GLY A 570 6.39 8.53 18.09
N TYR A 571 7.06 7.79 17.20
CA TYR A 571 7.50 8.35 15.91
C TYR A 571 6.29 8.84 15.12
N VAL A 572 6.13 10.17 15.06
CA VAL A 572 5.35 10.82 14.01
C VAL A 572 6.00 10.42 12.68
N VAL A 573 5.19 9.91 11.75
CA VAL A 573 5.62 9.61 10.39
C VAL A 573 6.27 10.87 9.83
N GLY A 574 7.59 10.83 9.63
CA GLY A 574 8.32 11.90 8.96
C GLY A 574 7.73 12.09 7.58
N GLN A 575 6.87 13.08 7.42
CA GLN A 575 6.52 13.61 6.10
C GLN A 575 7.76 14.34 5.62
N SER A 576 8.65 13.61 4.94
CA SER A 576 9.83 14.23 4.32
C SER A 576 9.36 15.36 3.41
N SER A 577 9.85 16.58 3.68
CA SER A 577 9.55 17.74 2.85
C SER A 577 10.18 17.54 1.48
N ARG A 578 9.35 17.59 0.44
CA ARG A 578 9.76 17.56 -0.98
C ARG A 578 10.88 18.56 -1.23
N ASN A 579 12.11 18.07 -1.39
CA ASN A 579 13.21 18.86 -1.88
C ASN A 579 13.91 18.15 -3.03
N ASP A 580 14.20 18.95 -4.06
CA ASP A 580 14.97 18.57 -5.24
C ASP A 580 16.40 18.21 -4.80
N ILE A 581 16.79 16.96 -5.02
CA ILE A 581 18.16 16.48 -4.80
C ILE A 581 18.89 16.50 -6.15
N GLU A 582 20.10 17.08 -6.16
CA GLU A 582 20.98 17.22 -7.32
C GLU A 582 21.46 15.87 -7.90
N SER A 583 21.83 15.92 -9.18
CA SER A 583 21.93 14.80 -10.12
C SER A 583 23.04 13.78 -9.83
N GLY A 584 22.65 12.58 -9.44
CA GLY A 584 23.32 11.35 -9.89
C GLY A 584 22.83 10.93 -11.28
N ASP A 585 23.43 9.87 -11.84
CA ASP A 585 22.97 9.27 -13.09
C ASP A 585 21.47 8.90 -12.99
N MET A 586 20.68 9.43 -13.92
CA MET A 586 19.22 9.29 -13.91
C MET A 586 18.81 7.81 -14.04
N VAL A 587 18.04 7.31 -13.07
CA VAL A 587 17.54 5.92 -13.12
C VAL A 587 16.34 5.85 -14.06
N LEU A 588 16.46 5.10 -15.15
CA LEU A 588 15.41 5.00 -16.16
C LEU A 588 14.26 4.11 -15.69
N ASP A 589 13.09 4.38 -16.26
CA ASP A 589 11.87 3.62 -16.00
C ASP A 589 12.01 2.15 -16.44
N PRO A 590 11.46 1.19 -15.69
CA PRO A 590 11.50 -0.22 -16.05
C PRO A 590 10.83 -0.51 -17.40
N THR A 591 11.36 -1.48 -18.13
CA THR A 591 10.67 -2.01 -19.31
C THR A 591 9.42 -2.77 -18.88
N GLN A 592 8.28 -2.50 -19.53
CA GLN A 592 7.01 -3.16 -19.19
C GLN A 592 7.09 -4.67 -19.47
N ILE A 593 6.86 -5.49 -18.45
CA ILE A 593 6.84 -6.96 -18.60
C ILE A 593 5.54 -7.36 -19.28
N VAL A 594 5.62 -7.79 -20.55
CA VAL A 594 4.48 -8.39 -21.26
C VAL A 594 4.22 -9.78 -20.68
N PRO A 595 3.05 -10.05 -20.06
CA PRO A 595 2.75 -11.40 -19.56
C PRO A 595 2.69 -12.36 -20.74
N LYS A 596 3.46 -13.46 -20.67
CA LYS A 596 3.27 -14.61 -21.58
C LYS A 596 1.85 -15.12 -21.36
N GLY A 597 0.93 -14.78 -22.26
CA GLY A 597 -0.45 -15.24 -22.18
C GLY A 597 -0.50 -16.76 -22.02
N ALA A 598 -1.43 -17.25 -21.21
CA ALA A 598 -1.80 -18.65 -21.25
C ALA A 598 -2.11 -19.02 -22.72
N PRO A 599 -1.68 -20.19 -23.23
CA PRO A 599 -1.98 -20.58 -24.60
C PRO A 599 -3.49 -20.66 -24.77
N THR A 600 -4.05 -19.65 -25.42
CA THR A 600 -5.43 -19.65 -25.89
C THR A 600 -5.48 -20.64 -27.04
N LYS A 601 -5.66 -21.93 -26.73
CA LYS A 601 -6.35 -22.81 -27.67
C LYS A 601 -7.74 -22.21 -27.85
N ARG A 602 -7.91 -21.42 -28.91
CA ARG A 602 -9.22 -21.10 -29.48
C ARG A 602 -9.93 -22.45 -29.66
N MET A 603 -10.93 -22.74 -28.83
CA MET A 603 -11.95 -23.72 -29.18
C MET A 603 -12.72 -23.15 -30.38
N ARG A 604 -12.25 -23.47 -31.58
CA ARG A 604 -13.10 -23.54 -32.77
C ARG A 604 -13.65 -24.96 -32.79
N GLY A 605 -14.96 -25.08 -32.65
CA GLY A 605 -15.67 -26.34 -32.84
C GLY A 605 -16.79 -26.49 -31.82
N PHE A 606 -18.00 -26.07 -32.20
CA PHE A 606 -19.29 -26.72 -31.98
C PHE A 606 -20.41 -25.70 -32.17
N LEU A 607 -20.67 -25.30 -33.41
CA LEU A 607 -21.93 -24.67 -33.84
C LEU A 607 -22.13 -24.87 -35.35
N GLU A 608 -22.00 -26.11 -35.82
CA GLU A 608 -22.49 -26.53 -37.15
C GLU A 608 -22.88 -28.01 -37.06
N LYS A 609 -24.15 -28.26 -36.71
CA LYS A 609 -24.99 -29.40 -37.13
C LYS A 609 -26.36 -29.29 -36.46
N ARG A 610 -27.19 -28.43 -37.05
CA ARG A 610 -28.67 -28.55 -37.06
C ARG A 610 -29.17 -27.86 -38.32
N LYS A 611 -29.10 -28.58 -39.43
CA LYS A 611 -30.16 -28.73 -40.43
C LYS A 611 -30.01 -30.11 -41.04
#